data_AF-A0A7V1KNR0-F1
#
_entry.id   AF-A0A7V1KNR0-F1
#
_cell.length_a   1.000
_cell.length_b   1.000
_cell.length_c   1.000
_cell.angle_alpha   90.00
_cell.angle_beta   90.00
_cell.angle_gamma   90.00
#
_symmetry.space_group_name_H-M   'P 1'
#
loop_
_entity.id
_entity.type
_entity.pdbx_description
1 polymer ?
#
loop_
_entity_poly.entity_id
_entity_poly.type
_entity_poly.pdbx_seq_one_letter_code
_entity_poly.pdbx_strand_id
1 'polypeptide(L)'
;MSEEKRTEAEEVREILDVVSDRIPALLKGLRDVLYSKEAAEGMADAVATFYKKLTEAGIPQEVALEMAQGYMINLRDLLSAKGIAQVEAEKEKEG
;
A
#
# COMPACT_ATOMS: atom_id res chain seq x y z
N MET A 1 40.75 14.21 20.09
CA MET A 1 39.32 14.12 20.48
C MET A 1 38.36 14.89 19.58
N SER A 2 38.79 15.89 18.78
CA SER A 2 37.88 16.68 17.92
C SER A 2 37.77 16.17 16.47
N GLU A 3 38.78 15.46 15.95
CA GLU A 3 38.74 14.86 14.60
C GLU A 3 37.91 13.57 14.56
N GLU A 4 38.06 12.70 15.55
CA GLU A 4 37.34 11.42 15.67
C GLU A 4 35.80 11.60 15.70
N LYS A 5 35.32 12.64 16.39
CA LYS A 5 33.88 13.01 16.39
C LYS A 5 33.39 13.60 15.06
N ARG A 6 34.28 14.22 14.28
CA ARG A 6 33.92 14.74 12.94
C ARG A 6 33.77 13.60 11.96
N THR A 7 34.68 12.62 12.00
CA THR A 7 34.60 11.40 11.18
C THR A 7 33.37 10.55 11.50
N GLU A 8 33.00 10.42 12.77
CA GLU A 8 31.79 9.67 13.17
C GLU A 8 30.50 10.35 12.67
N ALA A 9 30.44 11.68 12.69
CA ALA A 9 29.31 12.43 12.14
C ALA A 9 29.24 12.36 10.61
N GLU A 10 30.38 12.31 9.92
CA GLU A 10 30.47 12.14 8.46
C GLU A 10 30.00 10.74 8.04
N GLU A 11 30.39 9.71 8.78
CA GLU A 11 29.97 8.32 8.53
C GLU A 11 28.46 8.13 8.73
N VAL A 12 27.90 8.70 9.80
CA VAL A 12 26.44 8.69 10.02
C VAL A 12 25.72 9.45 8.90
N ARG A 13 26.28 10.57 8.43
CA ARG A 13 25.70 11.33 7.32
C ARG A 13 25.67 10.50 6.03
N GLU A 14 26.74 9.79 5.70
CA GLU A 14 26.78 8.90 4.53
C GLU A 14 25.72 7.80 4.60
N ILE A 15 25.56 7.18 5.78
CA ILE A 15 24.52 6.16 5.98
C ILE A 15 23.13 6.76 5.80
N LEU A 16 22.87 7.93 6.39
CA LEU A 16 21.59 8.61 6.28
C LEU A 16 21.29 9.07 4.85
N ASP A 17 22.30 9.53 4.10
CA ASP A 17 22.16 9.89 2.70
C ASP A 17 21.73 8.66 1.88
N VAL A 18 22.39 7.50 2.06
CA VAL A 18 22.01 6.25 1.40
C VAL A 18 20.59 5.80 1.79
N VAL A 19 20.24 5.88 3.06
CA VAL A 19 18.89 5.51 3.55
C VAL A 19 17.84 6.43 2.94
N SER A 20 18.12 7.74 2.90
CA SER A 20 17.24 8.76 2.34
C SER A 20 17.02 8.60 0.83
N ASP A 21 17.96 7.98 0.12
CA ASP A 21 17.81 7.65 -1.30
C ASP A 21 17.04 6.34 -1.51
N ARG A 22 17.37 5.30 -0.73
CA ARG A 22 16.85 3.93 -0.95
C ARG A 22 15.41 3.77 -0.49
N ILE A 23 15.03 4.35 0.64
CA ILE A 23 13.66 4.21 1.17
C ILE A 23 12.62 4.81 0.21
N PRO A 24 12.75 6.06 -0.27
CA PRO A 24 11.79 6.62 -1.23
C PRO A 24 11.74 5.86 -2.55
N ALA A 25 12.88 5.36 -3.03
CA ALA A 25 12.94 4.54 -4.24
C ALA A 25 12.15 3.24 -4.09
N LEU A 26 12.25 2.57 -2.93
CA LEU A 26 11.48 1.36 -2.62
C LEU A 26 9.97 1.65 -2.54
N LEU A 27 9.58 2.74 -1.87
CA LEU A 27 8.18 3.16 -1.79
C LEU A 27 7.60 3.47 -3.17
N LYS A 28 8.38 4.13 -4.04
CA LYS A 28 7.99 4.41 -5.42
C LYS A 28 7.84 3.12 -6.23
N GLY A 29 8.78 2.18 -6.11
CA GLY A 29 8.69 0.88 -6.78
C GLY A 29 7.46 0.07 -6.34
N LEU A 30 7.17 0.05 -5.04
CA LEU A 30 5.96 -0.59 -4.52
C LEU A 30 4.70 0.09 -5.06
N ARG A 31 4.65 1.42 -5.07
CA ARG A 31 3.54 2.18 -5.69
C ARG A 31 3.37 1.79 -7.16
N ASP A 32 4.44 1.78 -7.94
CA ASP A 32 4.36 1.50 -9.37
C ASP A 32 3.85 0.07 -9.64
N VAL A 33 4.18 -0.90 -8.78
CA VAL A 33 3.60 -2.25 -8.82
C VAL A 33 2.10 -2.23 -8.48
N LEU A 34 1.71 -1.55 -7.41
CA LEU A 34 0.32 -1.50 -6.95
C LEU A 34 -0.61 -0.69 -7.86
N TYR A 35 -0.08 0.32 -8.55
CA TYR A 35 -0.80 1.17 -9.50
C TYR A 35 -0.41 0.86 -10.96
N SER A 36 0.21 -0.29 -11.21
CA SER A 36 0.50 -0.77 -12.56
C SER A 36 -0.80 -0.99 -13.34
N LYS A 37 -0.69 -0.98 -14.67
CA LYS A 37 -1.81 -1.30 -15.55
C LYS A 37 -2.35 -2.70 -15.26
N GLU A 38 -1.45 -3.64 -15.04
CA GLU A 38 -1.76 -5.05 -14.73
C GLU A 38 -2.49 -5.18 -13.39
N ALA A 39 -2.08 -4.43 -12.36
CA ALA A 39 -2.78 -4.39 -11.07
C ALA A 39 -4.19 -3.78 -11.21
N ALA A 40 -4.32 -2.71 -12.01
CA ALA A 40 -5.61 -2.09 -12.28
C ALA A 40 -6.56 -3.04 -13.04
N GLU A 41 -6.06 -3.76 -14.04
CA GLU A 41 -6.83 -4.78 -14.78
C GLU A 41 -7.29 -5.90 -13.84
N GLY A 42 -6.40 -6.46 -13.02
CA GLY A 42 -6.77 -7.50 -12.05
C GLY A 42 -7.80 -7.03 -11.02
N MET A 43 -7.70 -5.77 -10.56
CA MET A 43 -8.69 -5.18 -9.67
C MET A 43 -10.07 -5.04 -10.34
N ALA A 44 -10.10 -4.58 -11.60
CA ALA A 44 -11.34 -4.46 -12.37
C ALA A 44 -12.01 -5.83 -12.55
N ASP A 45 -11.24 -6.85 -12.91
CA ASP A 45 -11.74 -8.22 -13.09
C ASP A 45 -12.30 -8.81 -11.79
N ALA A 46 -11.63 -8.58 -10.66
CA ALA A 46 -12.09 -9.03 -9.36
C ALA A 46 -13.43 -8.38 -8.97
N VAL A 47 -13.55 -7.05 -9.12
CA VAL A 47 -14.80 -6.32 -8.83
C VAL A 47 -15.93 -6.76 -9.76
N ALA A 48 -15.66 -6.90 -11.06
CA ALA A 48 -16.65 -7.35 -12.04
C ALA A 48 -17.13 -8.77 -11.76
N THR A 49 -16.21 -9.67 -11.43
CA THR A 49 -16.52 -11.06 -11.06
C THR A 49 -17.36 -11.12 -9.79
N PHE A 50 -17.03 -10.30 -8.78
CA PHE A 50 -17.79 -10.22 -7.54
C PHE A 50 -19.21 -9.73 -7.79
N TYR A 51 -19.39 -8.60 -8.50
CA TYR A 51 -20.70 -8.09 -8.90
C TYR A 51 -21.54 -9.15 -9.63
N LYS A 52 -20.95 -9.78 -10.65
CA LYS A 52 -21.61 -10.84 -11.43
C LYS A 52 -22.12 -11.97 -10.53
N LYS A 53 -21.28 -12.49 -9.63
CA LYS A 53 -21.67 -13.55 -8.70
C LYS A 53 -22.79 -13.14 -7.75
N LEU A 54 -22.80 -11.90 -7.26
CA LEU A 54 -23.88 -11.38 -6.42
C LEU A 54 -25.21 -11.36 -7.19
N THR A 55 -25.20 -10.85 -8.43
CA THR A 55 -26.40 -10.83 -9.28
C THR A 55 -26.89 -12.22 -9.65
N GLU A 56 -25.98 -13.16 -9.94
CA GLU A 56 -26.32 -14.57 -10.22
C GLU A 56 -26.92 -15.27 -8.99
N ALA A 57 -26.51 -14.87 -7.79
CA ALA A 57 -27.10 -15.34 -6.53
C ALA A 57 -28.48 -14.73 -6.22
N GLY A 58 -29.01 -13.86 -7.09
CA GLY A 58 -30.32 -13.24 -6.93
C GLY A 58 -30.31 -11.96 -6.07
N ILE A 59 -29.14 -11.39 -5.78
CA ILE A 59 -29.05 -10.10 -5.09
C ILE A 59 -29.49 -9.00 -6.07
N PRO A 60 -30.37 -8.07 -5.67
CA PRO A 60 -30.78 -6.93 -6.50
C PRO A 60 -29.59 -6.16 -7.06
N GLN A 61 -29.67 -5.70 -8.31
CA GLN A 61 -28.54 -5.09 -9.01
C GLN A 61 -27.97 -3.88 -8.26
N GLU A 62 -28.83 -3.04 -7.69
CA GLU A 62 -28.45 -1.86 -6.94
C GLU A 62 -27.66 -2.23 -5.68
N VAL A 63 -28.10 -3.27 -4.96
CA VAL A 63 -27.42 -3.77 -3.75
C VAL A 63 -26.09 -4.45 -4.13
N ALA A 64 -26.07 -5.25 -5.19
CA ALA A 64 -24.86 -5.88 -5.69
C ALA A 64 -23.80 -4.85 -6.13
N LEU A 65 -24.25 -3.76 -6.76
CA LEU A 65 -23.39 -2.65 -7.17
C LEU A 65 -22.80 -1.93 -5.95
N GLU A 66 -23.61 -1.63 -4.93
CA GLU A 66 -23.14 -1.03 -3.67
C GLU A 66 -22.09 -1.92 -2.99
N MET A 67 -22.34 -3.23 -2.90
CA MET A 67 -21.39 -4.19 -2.33
C MET A 67 -20.07 -4.25 -3.11
N ALA A 68 -20.15 -4.24 -4.45
CA ALA A 68 -18.97 -4.25 -5.30
C ALA A 68 -18.14 -2.95 -5.20
N GLN A 69 -18.82 -1.80 -5.10
CA GLN A 69 -18.16 -0.52 -4.81
C GLN A 69 -17.47 -0.55 -3.44
N GLY A 70 -18.13 -1.08 -2.41
CA GLY A 70 -17.54 -1.26 -1.08
C GLY A 70 -16.29 -2.15 -1.10
N TYR A 71 -16.34 -3.26 -1.84
CA TYR A 71 -15.19 -4.15 -2.03
C TYR A 71 -14.00 -3.42 -2.68
N MET A 72 -14.24 -2.62 -3.73
CA MET A 72 -13.20 -1.81 -4.38
C MET A 72 -12.57 -0.79 -3.43
N ILE A 73 -13.39 -0.10 -2.62
CA ILE A 73 -12.91 0.89 -1.64
C ILE A 73 -12.01 0.22 -0.60
N ASN A 74 -12.45 -0.91 -0.04
CA ASN A 74 -11.65 -1.65 0.94
C ASN A 74 -10.30 -2.11 0.36
N LEU A 75 -10.31 -2.60 -0.88
CA LEU A 75 -9.08 -3.03 -1.56
C LEU A 75 -8.15 -1.83 -1.79
N ARG A 76 -8.67 -0.68 -2.24
CA ARG A 76 -7.89 0.56 -2.39
C ARG A 76 -7.31 1.02 -1.06
N ASP A 77 -8.11 0.99 0.00
CA ASP A 77 -7.69 1.48 1.32
C ASP A 77 -6.56 0.61 1.90
N LEU A 78 -6.63 -0.71 1.74
CA LEU A 78 -5.54 -1.64 2.06
C LEU A 78 -4.25 -1.36 1.27
N LEU A 79 -4.39 -1.08 -0.03
CA LEU A 79 -3.25 -0.81 -0.92
C LEU A 79 -2.69 0.62 -0.77
N SER A 80 -3.46 1.52 -0.17
CA SER A 80 -3.03 2.88 0.12
C SER A 80 -2.05 2.90 1.30
N ALA A 81 -1.18 3.92 1.35
CA ALA A 81 -0.24 4.13 2.45
C ALA A 81 -0.91 4.13 3.86
N LYS A 82 -2.23 4.38 3.93
CA LYS A 82 -3.02 4.33 5.17
C LYS A 82 -3.22 2.90 5.69
N GLY A 83 -3.33 1.90 4.81
CA GLY A 83 -3.38 0.48 5.18
C GLY A 83 -2.04 -0.02 5.72
N ILE A 84 -0.93 0.41 5.10
CA ILE A 84 0.42 0.07 5.56
C ILE A 84 0.71 0.70 6.93
N ALA A 85 0.34 1.98 7.11
CA ALA A 85 0.53 2.69 8.38
C ALA A 85 -0.32 2.15 9.54
N GLN A 86 -1.51 1.58 9.28
CA GLN A 86 -2.33 0.96 10.34
C GLN A 86 -1.76 -0.36 10.85
N VAL A 87 -1.19 -1.19 9.96
CA VAL A 87 -0.55 -2.46 10.36
C VAL A 87 0.68 -2.22 11.24
N GLU A 88 1.44 -1.15 10.99
CA GLU A 88 2.56 -0.73 11.84
C GLU A 88 2.08 -0.24 13.22
N ALA A 89 1.02 0.56 13.26
CA ALA A 89 0.45 1.10 14.50
C ALA A 89 -0.22 0.04 15.41
N GLU A 90 -0.72 -1.06 14.84
CA GLU A 90 -1.27 -2.18 15.62
C GLU A 90 -0.16 -3.07 16.20
N LYS A 91 0.96 -3.26 15.49
CA LYS A 91 2.13 -4.00 16.01
C LYS A 91 2.81 -3.31 17.19
N GLU A 92 2.82 -1.98 17.25
CA GLU A 92 3.34 -1.21 18.39
C GLU A 92 2.49 -1.32 19.66
N LYS A 93 1.23 -1.79 19.57
CA LYS A 93 0.34 -1.93 20.73
C LYS A 93 0.36 -3.33 21.34
N GLU A 94 0.94 -4.31 20.66
CA GLU A 94 1.06 -5.70 21.11
C GLU A 94 2.48 -6.09 21.58
N GLY A 95 3.47 -5.19 21.48
CA GLY A 95 4.84 -5.38 21.98
C GLY A 95 5.14 -4.53 23.22
#